data_AF-A0A1G7NMG1-F1
#
_entry.id   AF-A0A1G7NMG1-F1
#
_cell.length_a   1.000
_cell.length_b   1.000
_cell.length_c   1.000
_cell.angle_alpha   90.00
_cell.angle_beta   90.00
_cell.angle_gamma   90.00
#
_symmetry.space_group_name_H-M   'P 1'
#
loop_
_entity.id
_entity.type
_entity.pdbx_description
1 polymer ?
#
loop_
_entity_poly.entity_id
_entity_poly.type
_entity_poly.pdbx_seq_one_letter_code
_entity_poly.pdbx_strand_id
1 'polypeptide(L)'
;MIKPAFGISFWSLYTLGFTVVLPTFLYYTESAEEPPQDSATIAFLYLGLGVVTWLVAIGLYLRFFIKLVFTDKYRLERTAREGTTITAEIIRKTQVGVIHDAVTLDLRLAFRNLAGTPVEISYELNDSRPYERRFEAGNMIDMSAGLNGGEAVFVPKALQVSRNRGIVILYSFILLLLLAAAIVYPVFAYMQESQGTGWRFLRLSHPWISVPLINIGVGALILVFLGFIGKASGETDKPLRMIMYGIKTTGTVLSYQQTGMYINEQPQVRFEIEYTDQTGYRRTTVCKKIVSLLDIHKLDNGPKEIMYLPDKPEKIVFYDDLTL
;
A
#
# COMPACT_ATOMS: atom_id res chain seq x y z
N MET A 1 9.29 5.53 -9.82
CA MET A 1 8.57 4.87 -8.70
C MET A 1 9.55 4.65 -7.54
N ILE A 2 9.11 4.84 -6.29
CA ILE A 2 9.96 4.75 -5.08
C ILE A 2 10.58 3.36 -5.02
N LYS A 3 11.91 3.25 -5.17
CA LYS A 3 12.65 2.05 -4.79
C LYS A 3 12.23 1.73 -3.35
N PRO A 4 11.66 0.56 -3.04
CA PRO A 4 11.53 0.15 -1.66
C PRO A 4 12.95 -0.05 -1.16
N ALA A 5 13.49 0.99 -0.51
CA ALA A 5 14.78 0.92 0.14
C ALA A 5 14.66 -0.18 1.20
N PHE A 6 15.37 -1.26 0.92
CA PHE A 6 15.64 -2.38 1.80
C PHE A 6 16.03 -1.86 3.20
N GLY A 7 15.20 -2.12 4.20
CA GLY A 7 15.52 -1.79 5.60
C GLY A 7 14.29 -1.40 6.41
N ILE A 8 14.32 -1.68 7.71
CA ILE A 8 13.49 -0.96 8.68
C ILE A 8 13.77 0.51 8.42
N SER A 9 12.77 1.25 7.90
CA SER A 9 12.98 2.66 7.59
C SER A 9 13.39 3.39 8.87
N PHE A 10 14.21 4.44 8.76
CA PHE A 10 14.56 5.29 9.89
C PHE A 10 13.31 5.64 10.71
N TRP A 11 12.22 6.00 10.04
CA TRP A 11 10.93 6.30 10.65
C TRP A 11 10.31 5.12 11.40
N SER A 12 10.43 3.90 10.90
CA SER A 12 9.97 2.69 11.59
C SER A 12 10.77 2.44 12.87
N LEU A 13 12.10 2.55 12.82
CA LEU A 13 12.96 2.37 14.00
C LEU A 13 12.76 3.49 15.03
N TYR A 14 12.67 4.73 14.54
CA TYR A 14 12.34 5.91 15.33
C TYR A 14 11.01 5.70 16.07
N THR A 15 9.96 5.28 15.36
CA THR A 15 8.64 5.03 15.95
C THR A 15 8.71 3.95 17.04
N LEU A 16 9.43 2.84 16.81
CA LEU A 16 9.63 1.80 17.82
C LEU A 16 10.31 2.31 19.09
N GLY A 17 11.25 3.25 18.97
CA GLY A 17 11.84 3.93 20.13
C GLY A 17 10.79 4.62 20.99
N PHE A 18 9.84 5.32 20.38
CA PHE A 18 8.78 6.03 21.12
C PHE A 18 7.63 5.13 21.58
N THR A 19 7.31 4.06 20.87
CA THR A 19 6.18 3.19 21.21
C THR A 19 6.55 2.00 22.10
N VAL A 20 7.84 1.65 22.17
CA VAL A 20 8.32 0.51 22.97
C VAL A 20 9.31 0.98 24.04
N VAL A 21 10.41 1.64 23.65
CA VAL A 21 11.50 1.97 24.59
C VAL A 21 11.04 3.02 25.60
N LEU A 22 10.42 4.12 25.13
CA LEU A 22 10.01 5.21 26.00
C LEU A 22 8.96 4.79 27.06
N PRO A 23 7.85 4.10 26.74
CA PRO A 23 6.87 3.67 27.75
C PRO A 23 7.49 2.69 28.75
N THR A 24 8.38 1.82 28.28
CA THR A 24 9.09 0.87 29.15
C THR A 24 10.02 1.59 30.11
N PHE A 25 10.81 2.56 29.61
CA PHE A 25 11.71 3.37 30.42
C PHE A 25 10.94 4.17 31.47
N LEU A 26 9.90 4.91 31.07
CA LEU A 26 9.07 5.71 31.97
C LEU A 26 8.45 4.86 33.08
N TYR A 27 7.92 3.68 32.73
CA TYR A 27 7.36 2.77 33.72
C TYR A 27 8.38 2.41 34.79
N TYR A 28 9.56 1.92 34.39
CA TYR A 28 10.58 1.45 35.34
C TYR A 28 11.27 2.58 36.11
N THR A 29 11.28 3.81 35.60
CA THR A 29 11.74 4.96 36.38
C THR A 29 10.75 5.38 37.47
N GLU A 30 9.44 5.23 37.22
CA GLU A 30 8.40 5.61 38.18
C GLU A 30 8.06 4.48 39.16
N SER A 31 8.14 3.21 38.74
CA SER A 31 7.73 2.05 39.55
C SER A 31 8.77 1.57 40.57
N ALA A 32 9.98 2.12 40.55
CA ALA A 32 11.09 1.62 41.38
C ALA A 32 10.85 1.76 42.90
N GLU A 33 9.89 2.58 43.34
CA GLU A 33 9.69 2.92 44.76
C GLU A 33 8.27 2.66 45.30
N GLU A 34 7.31 2.26 44.47
CA GLU A 34 5.90 2.12 44.88
C GLU A 34 5.46 0.66 45.06
N PRO A 35 4.92 0.26 46.23
CA PRO A 35 4.35 -1.07 46.40
C PRO A 35 3.07 -1.24 45.55
N PRO A 36 2.69 -2.48 45.17
CA PRO A 36 1.48 -2.73 44.38
C PRO A 36 0.22 -2.29 45.13
N GLN A 37 -0.43 -1.21 44.67
CA GLN A 37 -1.56 -0.60 45.39
C GLN A 37 -2.94 -1.03 44.88
N ASP A 38 -3.03 -1.62 43.68
CA ASP A 38 -4.32 -1.89 43.05
C ASP A 38 -5.07 -3.07 43.67
N SER A 39 -6.39 -2.95 43.72
CA SER A 39 -7.26 -4.06 44.12
C SER A 39 -7.10 -5.25 43.19
N ALA A 40 -7.30 -6.47 43.70
CA ALA A 40 -7.20 -7.68 42.89
C ALA A 40 -8.12 -7.65 41.65
N THR A 41 -9.33 -7.09 41.79
CA THR A 41 -10.30 -6.94 40.70
C THR A 41 -9.77 -6.06 39.57
N ILE A 42 -9.15 -4.93 39.91
CA ILE A 42 -8.56 -4.00 38.94
C ILE A 42 -7.38 -4.67 38.21
N ALA A 43 -6.53 -5.37 38.95
CA ALA A 43 -5.41 -6.12 38.38
C ALA A 43 -5.86 -7.19 37.36
N PHE A 44 -6.93 -7.93 37.65
CA PHE A 44 -7.49 -8.90 36.71
C PHE A 44 -8.13 -8.24 35.48
N LEU A 45 -8.74 -7.07 35.65
CA LEU A 45 -9.24 -6.28 34.52
C LEU A 45 -8.09 -5.86 33.59
N TYR A 46 -6.97 -5.37 34.15
CA TYR A 46 -5.79 -5.01 33.38
C TYR A 46 -5.11 -6.21 32.72
N LEU A 47 -5.05 -7.35 33.41
CA LEU A 47 -4.57 -8.60 32.82
C LEU A 47 -5.43 -8.99 31.60
N GLY A 48 -6.76 -8.97 31.75
CA GLY A 48 -7.69 -9.25 30.66
C GLY A 48 -7.54 -8.28 29.49
N LEU A 49 -7.40 -6.98 29.78
CA LEU A 49 -7.13 -5.97 28.77
C LEU A 49 -5.83 -6.26 28.01
N GLY A 50 -4.73 -6.54 28.72
CA GLY A 50 -3.44 -6.88 28.11
C GLY A 50 -3.53 -8.08 27.18
N VAL A 51 -4.19 -9.16 27.61
CA VAL A 51 -4.43 -10.35 26.76
C VAL A 51 -5.19 -9.98 25.49
N VAL A 52 -6.29 -9.24 25.59
CA VAL A 52 -7.08 -8.82 24.43
C VAL A 52 -6.25 -7.95 23.49
N THR A 53 -5.49 -6.99 24.02
CA THR A 53 -4.65 -6.09 23.23
C THR A 53 -3.55 -6.84 22.48
N TRP A 54 -2.90 -7.83 23.12
CA TRP A 54 -1.92 -8.70 22.43
C TRP A 54 -2.55 -9.60 21.36
N LEU A 55 -3.73 -10.18 21.62
CA LEU A 55 -4.45 -10.98 20.62
C LEU A 55 -4.78 -10.15 19.38
N VAL A 56 -5.23 -8.90 19.56
CA VAL A 56 -5.49 -7.98 18.44
C VAL A 56 -4.19 -7.63 17.71
N ALA A 57 -3.12 -7.26 18.44
CA ALA A 57 -1.83 -6.92 17.83
C ALA A 57 -1.25 -8.07 16.99
N ILE A 58 -1.23 -9.28 17.55
CA ILE A 58 -0.76 -10.49 16.87
C ILE A 58 -1.67 -10.81 15.69
N GLY A 59 -2.99 -10.76 15.85
CA GLY A 59 -3.95 -11.04 14.77
C GLY A 59 -3.79 -10.09 13.57
N LEU A 60 -3.60 -8.79 13.83
CA LEU A 60 -3.32 -7.79 12.79
C LEU A 60 -1.99 -8.08 12.07
N TYR A 61 -0.93 -8.37 12.84
CA TYR A 61 0.36 -8.71 12.28
C TYR A 61 0.30 -9.99 11.43
N LEU A 62 -0.38 -11.04 11.91
CA LEU A 62 -0.52 -12.31 11.19
C LEU A 62 -1.28 -12.11 9.89
N ARG A 63 -2.36 -11.33 9.90
CA ARG A 63 -3.12 -10.97 8.70
C ARG A 63 -2.23 -10.26 7.67
N PHE A 64 -1.39 -9.32 8.12
CA PHE A 64 -0.42 -8.64 7.27
C PHE A 64 0.63 -9.61 6.70
N PHE A 65 1.25 -10.42 7.55
CA PHE A 65 2.28 -11.38 7.19
C PHE A 65 1.77 -12.41 6.18
N ILE A 66 0.58 -12.98 6.42
CA ILE A 66 -0.04 -13.95 5.51
C ILE A 66 -0.33 -13.31 4.15
N LYS A 67 -0.87 -12.09 4.15
CA LYS A 67 -1.16 -11.35 2.91
C LYS A 67 0.11 -11.15 2.09
N LEU A 68 1.14 -10.58 2.71
CA LEU A 68 2.39 -10.20 2.05
C LEU A 68 3.17 -11.42 1.51
N VAL A 69 3.24 -12.51 2.29
CA VAL A 69 4.12 -13.64 1.95
C VAL A 69 3.41 -14.70 1.09
N PHE A 70 2.13 -14.96 1.37
CA PHE A 70 1.41 -16.09 0.77
C PHE A 70 0.36 -15.63 -0.22
N THR A 71 -0.53 -14.73 0.20
CA THR A 71 -1.71 -14.37 -0.60
C THR A 71 -1.31 -13.61 -1.86
N ASP A 72 -0.40 -12.65 -1.79
CA ASP A 72 -0.01 -11.84 -2.95
C ASP A 72 0.71 -12.67 -4.01
N LYS A 73 1.59 -13.59 -3.60
CA LYS A 73 2.19 -14.57 -4.53
C LYS A 73 1.11 -15.40 -5.24
N TYR A 74 0.19 -15.99 -4.47
CA TYR A 74 -0.86 -16.82 -5.03
C TYR A 74 -1.74 -16.04 -6.03
N ARG A 75 -2.06 -14.78 -5.71
CA ARG A 75 -2.83 -13.89 -6.59
C ARG A 75 -2.14 -13.66 -7.93
N LEU A 76 -0.85 -13.34 -7.93
CA LEU A 76 -0.07 -13.12 -9.16
C LEU A 76 0.01 -14.38 -10.01
N GLU A 77 0.33 -15.54 -9.41
CA GLU A 77 0.42 -16.82 -10.12
C GLU A 77 -0.94 -17.32 -10.62
N ARG A 78 -2.02 -17.03 -9.90
CA ARG A 78 -3.37 -17.32 -10.34
C ARG A 78 -3.76 -16.44 -11.53
N THR A 79 -3.53 -15.13 -11.46
CA THR A 79 -3.80 -14.23 -12.58
C THR A 79 -2.97 -14.59 -13.81
N ALA A 80 -1.70 -14.97 -13.66
CA ALA A 80 -0.88 -15.42 -14.79
C ALA A 80 -1.46 -16.65 -15.51
N ARG A 81 -2.14 -17.56 -14.79
CA ARG A 81 -2.71 -18.81 -15.33
C ARG A 81 -4.15 -18.68 -15.82
N GLU A 82 -5.00 -18.00 -15.06
CA GLU A 82 -6.46 -17.97 -15.25
C GLU A 82 -6.97 -16.63 -15.81
N GLY A 83 -6.12 -15.60 -15.85
CA GLY A 83 -6.52 -14.26 -16.30
C GLY A 83 -6.78 -14.18 -17.81
N THR A 84 -7.42 -13.08 -18.21
CA THR A 84 -7.69 -12.80 -19.61
C THR A 84 -6.39 -12.45 -20.33
N THR A 85 -6.13 -13.15 -21.43
CA THR A 85 -4.90 -12.96 -22.22
C THR A 85 -4.94 -11.66 -22.99
N ILE A 86 -3.85 -10.91 -22.95
CA ILE A 86 -3.62 -9.71 -23.75
C ILE A 86 -2.23 -9.81 -24.36
N THR A 87 -2.15 -9.71 -25.68
CA THR A 87 -0.87 -9.68 -26.37
C THR A 87 -0.40 -8.23 -26.43
N ALA A 88 0.77 -7.95 -25.87
CA ALA A 88 1.36 -6.62 -25.84
C ALA A 88 2.63 -6.58 -26.70
N GLU A 89 2.83 -5.48 -27.41
CA GLU A 89 4.04 -5.19 -28.17
C GLU A 89 5.03 -4.42 -27.29
N ILE A 90 6.30 -4.83 -27.32
CA ILE A 90 7.39 -4.13 -26.63
C ILE A 90 7.86 -2.98 -27.53
N ILE A 91 7.49 -1.74 -27.20
CA ILE A 91 7.93 -0.56 -27.96
C ILE A 91 9.38 -0.22 -27.61
N ARG A 92 9.72 -0.30 -26.32
CA ARG A 92 11.03 0.10 -25.81
C ARG A 92 11.44 -0.77 -24.63
N LYS A 93 12.75 -1.02 -24.54
CA LYS A 93 13.42 -1.71 -23.43
C LYS A 93 14.49 -0.80 -22.84
N THR A 94 14.49 -0.63 -21.53
CA THR A 94 15.56 0.04 -20.78
C THR A 94 16.02 -0.86 -19.64
N GLN A 95 17.33 -1.06 -19.49
CA GLN A 95 17.86 -1.77 -18.33
C GLN A 95 18.04 -0.79 -17.18
N VAL A 96 17.41 -1.07 -16.04
CA VAL A 96 17.42 -0.19 -14.85
C VAL A 96 18.43 -0.65 -13.81
N GLY A 97 18.72 -1.96 -13.76
CA GLY A 97 19.66 -2.51 -12.79
C GLY A 97 19.79 -4.02 -12.85
N VAL A 98 20.38 -4.59 -11.81
CA VAL A 98 20.54 -6.03 -11.62
C VAL A 98 20.22 -6.39 -10.16
N ILE A 99 19.42 -7.43 -9.95
CA ILE A 99 18.99 -7.92 -8.64
C ILE A 99 19.17 -9.44 -8.61
N HIS A 100 20.01 -9.96 -7.70
CA HIS A 100 20.22 -11.41 -7.49
C HIS A 100 20.36 -12.19 -8.82
N ASP A 101 21.29 -11.72 -9.67
CA ASP A 101 21.61 -12.28 -11.00
C ASP A 101 20.53 -12.14 -12.09
N ALA A 102 19.38 -11.54 -11.77
CA ALA A 102 18.38 -11.15 -12.77
C ALA A 102 18.58 -9.69 -13.20
N VAL A 103 18.41 -9.42 -14.49
CA VAL A 103 18.46 -8.07 -15.04
C VAL A 103 17.09 -7.42 -14.87
N THR A 104 17.05 -6.27 -14.20
CA THR A 104 15.81 -5.48 -14.06
C THR A 104 15.62 -4.65 -15.32
N LEU A 105 14.53 -4.91 -16.04
CA LEU A 105 14.12 -4.25 -17.27
C LEU A 105 12.89 -3.40 -17.00
N ASP A 106 12.86 -2.21 -17.58
CA ASP A 106 11.68 -1.36 -17.73
C ASP A 106 11.26 -1.40 -19.19
N LEU A 107 10.08 -1.97 -19.44
CA LEU A 107 9.52 -2.19 -20.76
C LEU A 107 8.36 -1.23 -21.00
N ARG A 108 8.36 -0.57 -22.16
CA ARG A 108 7.20 0.20 -22.61
C ARG A 108 6.34 -0.72 -23.48
N LEU A 109 5.13 -1.03 -23.00
CA LEU A 109 4.23 -2.00 -23.61
C LEU A 109 3.06 -1.28 -24.28
N ALA A 110 2.78 -1.58 -25.55
CA ALA A 110 1.57 -1.17 -26.27
C ALA A 110 0.60 -2.34 -26.42
N PHE A 111 -0.67 -2.13 -26.08
CA PHE A 111 -1.71 -3.13 -26.28
C PHE A 111 -3.10 -2.50 -26.35
N ARG A 112 -4.09 -3.31 -26.76
CA ARG A 112 -5.50 -2.97 -26.56
C ARG A 112 -5.97 -3.54 -25.24
N ASN A 113 -6.50 -2.68 -24.38
CA ASN A 113 -7.03 -3.09 -23.08
C ASN A 113 -8.31 -3.93 -23.24
N LEU A 114 -8.91 -4.37 -22.12
CA LEU A 114 -10.08 -5.25 -22.15
C LEU A 114 -11.36 -4.56 -22.66
N ALA A 115 -11.35 -3.23 -22.75
CA ALA A 115 -12.41 -2.44 -23.37
C ALA A 115 -12.10 -2.07 -24.84
N GLY A 116 -11.00 -2.56 -25.41
CA GLY A 116 -10.58 -2.31 -26.80
C GLY A 116 -9.82 -1.00 -27.02
N THR A 117 -9.58 -0.21 -25.97
CA THR A 117 -8.83 1.05 -26.00
C THR A 117 -7.33 0.78 -26.16
N PRO A 118 -6.64 1.41 -27.14
CA PRO A 118 -5.19 1.34 -27.23
C PRO A 118 -4.55 2.08 -26.04
N VAL A 119 -3.61 1.43 -25.36
CA VAL A 119 -2.91 1.99 -24.19
C VAL A 119 -1.42 1.65 -24.24
N GLU A 120 -0.62 2.54 -23.67
CA GLU A 120 0.82 2.36 -23.48
C GLU A 120 1.16 2.49 -22.00
N ILE A 121 1.94 1.55 -21.46
CA ILE A 121 2.36 1.57 -20.05
C ILE A 121 3.84 1.23 -19.89
N SER A 122 4.46 1.76 -18.83
CA SER A 122 5.74 1.24 -18.33
C SER A 122 5.49 0.02 -17.45
N TYR A 123 6.25 -1.04 -17.68
CA TYR A 123 6.19 -2.29 -16.94
C TYR A 123 7.59 -2.75 -16.55
N GLU A 124 7.86 -2.78 -15.24
CA GLU A 124 9.12 -3.26 -14.69
C GLU A 124 9.06 -4.77 -14.45
N LEU A 125 10.06 -5.51 -14.93
CA LEU A 125 10.23 -6.93 -14.67
C LEU A 125 11.68 -7.31 -14.46
N ASN A 126 11.90 -8.44 -13.77
CA ASN A 126 13.22 -9.03 -13.60
C ASN A 126 13.39 -10.21 -14.57
N ASP A 127 14.34 -10.10 -15.49
CA ASP A 127 14.69 -11.16 -16.44
C ASP A 127 15.84 -12.02 -15.88
N SER A 128 15.51 -13.26 -15.52
CA SER A 128 16.49 -14.26 -15.07
C SER A 128 17.29 -14.89 -16.20
N ARG A 129 16.89 -14.71 -17.47
CA ARG A 129 17.53 -15.30 -18.64
C ARG A 129 17.71 -14.25 -19.76
N PRO A 130 18.50 -13.18 -19.50
CA PRO A 130 18.69 -12.08 -20.45
C PRO A 130 19.37 -12.51 -21.76
N TYR A 131 20.14 -13.60 -21.73
CA TYR A 131 20.80 -14.16 -22.91
C TYR A 131 19.83 -14.70 -23.96
N GLU A 132 18.57 -14.99 -23.59
CA GLU A 132 17.53 -15.45 -24.53
C GLU A 132 16.92 -14.31 -25.36
N ARG A 133 17.25 -13.03 -25.07
CA ARG A 133 16.76 -11.85 -25.81
C ARG A 133 15.25 -11.82 -26.02
N ARG A 134 14.48 -12.26 -25.01
CA ARG A 134 13.02 -12.40 -25.07
C ARG A 134 12.30 -11.05 -25.13
N PHE A 135 12.88 -10.02 -24.53
CA PHE A 135 12.24 -8.73 -24.30
C PHE A 135 12.83 -7.59 -25.17
N GLU A 136 13.13 -7.87 -26.44
CA GLU A 136 13.60 -6.84 -27.38
C GLU A 136 12.44 -6.02 -27.95
N ALA A 137 12.75 -4.80 -28.40
CA ALA A 137 11.76 -3.94 -29.06
C ALA A 137 11.23 -4.60 -30.35
N GLY A 138 9.91 -4.50 -30.56
CA GLY A 138 9.18 -5.16 -31.64
C GLY A 138 8.72 -6.59 -31.33
N ASN A 139 9.21 -7.21 -30.24
CA ASN A 139 8.69 -8.51 -29.82
C ASN A 139 7.31 -8.38 -29.15
N MET A 140 6.50 -9.43 -29.31
CA MET A 140 5.24 -9.57 -28.60
C MET A 140 5.42 -10.35 -27.30
N ILE A 141 4.74 -9.93 -26.24
CA ILE A 141 4.67 -10.62 -24.95
C ILE A 141 3.21 -10.91 -24.58
N ASP A 142 2.96 -12.16 -24.22
CA ASP A 142 1.66 -12.57 -23.69
C ASP A 142 1.54 -12.14 -22.23
N MET A 143 0.63 -11.20 -22.00
CA MET A 143 0.25 -10.71 -20.70
C MET A 143 -1.09 -11.33 -20.28
N SER A 144 -1.34 -11.30 -18.97
CA SER A 144 -2.57 -11.77 -18.36
C SER A 144 -3.11 -10.71 -17.42
N ALA A 145 -4.39 -10.39 -17.58
CA ALA A 145 -5.11 -9.40 -16.81
C ALA A 145 -6.23 -10.04 -15.99
N GLY A 146 -6.45 -9.57 -14.76
CA GLY A 146 -7.56 -10.03 -13.94
C GLY A 146 -7.96 -9.06 -12.84
N LEU A 147 -9.19 -9.21 -12.35
CA LEU A 147 -9.69 -8.46 -11.19
C LEU A 147 -9.67 -9.36 -9.95
N ASN A 148 -8.92 -8.95 -8.93
CA ASN A 148 -8.86 -9.60 -7.63
C ASN A 148 -9.44 -8.65 -6.58
N GLY A 149 -10.70 -8.85 -6.16
CA GLY A 149 -11.35 -7.98 -5.16
C GLY A 149 -11.45 -6.50 -5.60
N GLY A 150 -11.58 -6.26 -6.91
CA GLY A 150 -11.68 -4.93 -7.50
C GLY A 150 -10.33 -4.22 -7.72
N GLU A 151 -9.20 -4.86 -7.43
CA GLU A 151 -7.86 -4.45 -7.90
C GLU A 151 -7.52 -5.17 -9.20
N ALA A 152 -7.11 -4.41 -10.20
CA ALA A 152 -6.61 -4.99 -11.45
C ALA A 152 -5.18 -5.50 -11.21
N VAL A 153 -4.87 -6.65 -11.79
CA VAL A 153 -3.54 -7.26 -11.83
C VAL A 153 -3.17 -7.48 -13.28
N PHE A 154 -1.95 -7.12 -13.66
CA PHE A 154 -1.41 -7.26 -15.01
C PHE A 154 -0.01 -7.85 -14.94
N VAL A 155 0.18 -9.04 -15.50
CA VAL A 155 1.41 -9.83 -15.37
C VAL A 155 1.69 -10.67 -16.62
N PRO A 156 2.97 -10.97 -16.94
CA PRO A 156 3.29 -11.93 -18.00
C PRO A 156 2.71 -13.32 -17.71
N LYS A 157 2.28 -14.06 -18.74
CA LYS A 157 1.83 -15.45 -18.57
C LYS A 157 2.93 -16.37 -18.06
N ALA A 158 4.16 -16.16 -18.53
CA ALA A 158 5.32 -16.93 -18.12
C ALA A 158 5.94 -16.46 -16.79
N LEU A 159 5.19 -15.71 -15.97
CA LEU A 159 5.65 -15.18 -14.69
C LEU A 159 6.02 -16.31 -13.72
N GLN A 160 7.21 -16.17 -13.10
CA GLN A 160 7.62 -16.99 -11.96
C GLN A 160 7.82 -16.08 -10.75
N VAL A 161 7.03 -16.30 -9.70
CA VAL A 161 7.08 -15.46 -8.49
C VAL A 161 7.98 -16.12 -7.45
N SER A 162 9.18 -15.58 -7.28
CA SER A 162 10.07 -15.93 -6.19
C SER A 162 9.72 -15.15 -4.92
N ARG A 163 9.78 -15.81 -3.76
CA ARG A 163 9.73 -15.12 -2.46
C ARG A 163 11.13 -14.72 -2.05
N ASN A 164 11.26 -13.49 -1.57
CA ASN A 164 12.49 -13.07 -0.92
C ASN A 164 12.61 -13.79 0.43
N ARG A 165 13.51 -14.80 0.50
CA ARG A 165 13.72 -15.62 1.71
C ARG A 165 14.13 -14.77 2.92
N GLY A 166 14.95 -13.75 2.72
CA GLY A 166 15.38 -12.85 3.79
C GLY A 166 14.20 -12.11 4.42
N ILE A 167 13.26 -11.65 3.59
CA ILE A 167 12.03 -10.99 4.05
C ILE A 167 11.14 -11.97 4.84
N VAL A 168 10.98 -13.21 4.35
CA VAL A 168 10.20 -14.22 5.07
C VAL A 168 10.82 -14.51 6.44
N ILE A 169 12.13 -14.73 6.50
CA ILE A 169 12.86 -14.97 7.75
C ILE A 169 12.71 -13.78 8.70
N LEU A 170 12.90 -12.55 8.20
CA LEU A 170 12.78 -11.33 9.00
C LEU A 170 11.39 -11.20 9.64
N TYR A 171 10.31 -11.34 8.86
CA TYR A 171 8.96 -11.24 9.42
C TYR A 171 8.58 -12.44 10.30
N SER A 172 9.12 -13.64 10.05
CA SER A 172 8.98 -14.76 10.97
C SER A 172 9.70 -14.52 12.29
N PHE A 173 10.88 -13.89 12.26
CA PHE A 173 11.62 -13.50 13.46
C PHE A 173 10.88 -12.42 14.26
N ILE A 174 10.33 -11.40 13.60
CA ILE A 174 9.50 -10.38 14.25
C ILE A 174 8.25 -11.01 14.90
N LEU A 175 7.61 -11.99 14.25
CA LEU A 175 6.49 -12.72 14.85
C LEU A 175 6.91 -13.43 16.14
N LEU A 176 8.07 -14.08 16.13
CA LEU A 176 8.62 -14.76 17.30
C LEU A 176 8.90 -13.77 18.43
N LEU A 177 9.45 -12.59 18.14
CA LEU A 177 9.65 -11.52 19.13
C LEU A 177 8.32 -11.03 19.71
N LEU A 178 7.28 -10.85 18.90
CA LEU A 178 5.95 -10.47 19.37
C LEU A 178 5.35 -11.54 20.30
N LEU A 179 5.49 -12.82 19.97
CA LEU A 179 5.03 -13.92 20.82
C LEU A 179 5.82 -13.98 22.14
N ALA A 180 7.14 -13.77 22.08
CA ALA A 180 7.97 -13.69 23.27
C ALA A 180 7.55 -12.51 24.17
N ALA A 181 7.29 -11.34 23.61
CA ALA A 181 6.80 -10.19 24.36
C ALA A 181 5.37 -10.42 24.92
N ALA A 182 4.52 -11.16 24.22
CA ALA A 182 3.18 -11.48 24.69
C ALA A 182 3.16 -12.50 25.84
N ILE A 183 4.08 -13.47 25.84
CA ILE A 183 4.05 -14.64 26.74
C ILE A 183 5.18 -14.60 27.78
N VAL A 184 6.42 -14.40 27.34
CA VAL A 184 7.60 -14.48 28.21
C VAL A 184 7.74 -13.25 29.09
N TYR A 185 7.54 -12.05 28.52
CA TYR A 185 7.67 -10.80 29.27
C TYR A 185 6.72 -10.67 30.48
N PRO A 186 5.40 -10.98 30.39
CA PRO A 186 4.53 -10.89 31.56
C PRO A 186 4.87 -11.93 32.64
N VAL A 187 5.38 -13.10 32.25
CA VAL A 187 5.87 -14.11 33.21
C VAL A 187 7.12 -13.59 33.91
N PHE A 188 8.06 -13.00 33.17
CA PHE A 188 9.24 -12.37 33.74
C PHE A 188 8.88 -11.22 34.69
N ALA A 189 7.98 -10.33 34.28
CA ALA A 189 7.48 -9.24 35.11
C ALA A 189 6.80 -9.78 36.37
N TYR A 190 5.96 -10.82 36.25
CA TYR A 190 5.34 -11.48 37.40
C TYR A 190 6.36 -12.00 38.41
N MET A 191 7.43 -12.65 37.95
CA MET A 191 8.48 -13.17 38.85
C MET A 191 9.20 -12.07 39.63
N GLN A 192 9.36 -10.89 39.05
CA GLN A 192 10.09 -9.79 39.69
C GLN A 192 9.19 -8.85 40.51
N GLU A 193 7.98 -8.57 40.01
CA GLU A 193 7.15 -7.47 40.48
C GLU A 193 5.96 -7.95 41.34
N SER A 194 5.64 -9.25 41.32
CA SER A 194 4.48 -9.77 42.08
C SER A 194 4.62 -9.59 43.60
N GLN A 195 5.83 -9.76 44.15
CA GLN A 195 6.11 -9.67 45.60
C GLN A 195 5.13 -10.49 46.48
N GLY A 196 4.59 -11.60 45.96
CA GLY A 196 3.59 -12.43 46.64
C GLY A 196 2.16 -11.88 46.62
N THR A 197 1.92 -10.74 45.97
CA THR A 197 0.60 -10.08 45.86
C THR A 197 -0.17 -10.44 44.57
N GLY A 198 0.36 -11.37 43.77
CA GLY A 198 -0.23 -11.78 42.50
C GLY A 198 0.01 -10.74 41.40
N TRP A 199 -1.02 -10.46 40.60
CA TRP A 199 -0.94 -9.55 39.44
C TRP A 199 -1.14 -8.07 39.78
N ARG A 200 -1.14 -7.68 41.06
CA ARG A 200 -1.48 -6.31 41.51
C ARG A 200 -0.50 -5.22 41.06
N PHE A 201 0.66 -5.60 40.53
CA PHE A 201 1.61 -4.68 39.90
C PHE A 201 1.16 -4.23 38.49
N LEU A 202 0.21 -4.95 37.87
CA LEU A 202 -0.35 -4.58 36.58
C LEU A 202 -1.23 -3.35 36.71
N ARG A 203 -0.77 -2.26 36.10
CA ARG A 203 -1.51 -1.01 35.89
C ARG A 203 -1.52 -0.67 34.40
N LEU A 204 -2.38 0.27 33.99
CA LEU A 204 -2.50 0.64 32.57
C LEU A 204 -1.16 1.07 31.93
N SER A 205 -0.28 1.72 32.70
CA SER A 205 1.04 2.16 32.22
C SER A 205 2.06 1.02 32.07
N HIS A 206 1.79 -0.16 32.66
CA HIS A 206 2.70 -1.29 32.60
C HIS A 206 3.04 -1.64 31.14
N PRO A 207 4.33 -1.83 30.77
CA PRO A 207 4.73 -1.89 29.37
C PRO A 207 4.07 -3.03 28.60
N TRP A 208 3.76 -4.13 29.28
CA TRP A 208 3.06 -5.27 28.68
C TRP A 208 1.64 -4.91 28.19
N ILE A 209 1.01 -3.88 28.75
CA ILE A 209 -0.32 -3.40 28.36
C ILE A 209 -0.17 -2.16 27.47
N SER A 210 0.60 -1.17 27.92
CA SER A 210 0.70 0.14 27.25
C SER A 210 1.36 0.03 25.87
N VAL A 211 2.41 -0.78 25.71
CA VAL A 211 3.13 -0.92 24.42
C VAL A 211 2.23 -1.45 23.30
N PRO A 212 1.56 -2.61 23.41
CA PRO A 212 0.70 -3.08 22.31
C PRO A 212 -0.49 -2.14 22.10
N LEU A 213 -1.01 -1.50 23.15
CA LEU A 213 -2.10 -0.52 23.04
C LEU A 213 -1.68 0.72 22.24
N ILE A 214 -0.52 1.30 22.57
CA ILE A 214 0.07 2.45 21.85
C ILE A 214 0.33 2.08 20.40
N ASN A 215 0.91 0.90 20.11
CA ASN A 215 1.21 0.50 18.74
C ASN A 215 -0.06 0.30 17.90
N ILE A 216 -1.13 -0.28 18.46
CA ILE A 216 -2.43 -0.34 17.77
C ILE A 216 -2.99 1.06 17.53
N GLY A 217 -2.95 1.93 18.55
CA GLY A 217 -3.44 3.31 18.44
C GLY A 217 -2.69 4.12 17.36
N VAL A 218 -1.36 4.09 17.38
CA VAL A 218 -0.50 4.74 16.38
C VAL A 218 -0.77 4.15 14.99
N GLY A 219 -0.88 2.83 14.86
CA GLY A 219 -1.22 2.18 13.59
C GLY A 219 -2.58 2.63 13.04
N ALA A 220 -3.61 2.70 13.89
CA ALA A 220 -4.93 3.19 13.51
C ALA A 220 -4.89 4.66 13.10
N LEU A 221 -4.15 5.50 13.83
CA LEU A 221 -3.96 6.91 13.52
C LEU A 221 -3.30 7.07 12.16
N ILE A 222 -2.20 6.34 11.89
CA ILE A 222 -1.52 6.35 10.59
C ILE A 222 -2.48 5.96 9.46
N LEU A 223 -3.29 4.91 9.64
CA LEU A 223 -4.26 4.49 8.63
C LEU A 223 -5.33 5.56 8.35
N VAL A 224 -5.82 6.24 9.40
CA VAL A 224 -6.78 7.35 9.25
C VAL A 224 -6.14 8.53 8.52
N PHE A 225 -4.92 8.92 8.91
CA PHE A 225 -4.19 10.01 8.24
C PHE A 225 -3.88 9.69 6.78
N LEU A 226 -3.37 8.49 6.47
CA LEU A 226 -3.12 8.06 5.09
C LEU A 226 -4.42 8.03 4.28
N GLY A 227 -5.51 7.56 4.86
CA GLY A 227 -6.83 7.58 4.23
C GLY A 227 -7.34 8.99 3.94
N PHE A 228 -7.08 9.95 4.84
CA PHE A 228 -7.39 11.35 4.62
C PHE A 228 -6.53 11.95 3.49
N ILE A 229 -5.22 11.72 3.49
CA ILE A 229 -4.29 12.19 2.45
C ILE A 229 -4.66 11.62 1.07
N GLY A 230 -4.99 10.33 0.98
CA GLY A 230 -5.44 9.72 -0.29
C GLY A 230 -6.71 10.35 -0.84
N LYS A 231 -7.72 10.59 0.01
CA LYS A 231 -8.95 11.29 -0.40
C LYS A 231 -8.70 12.76 -0.76
N ALA A 232 -7.83 13.41 0.01
CA ALA A 232 -7.48 14.82 -0.16
C ALA A 232 -6.68 15.05 -1.43
N SER A 233 -5.78 14.14 -1.81
CA SER A 233 -4.94 14.26 -3.02
C SER A 233 -5.67 14.08 -4.34
N GLY A 234 -6.91 13.56 -4.32
CA GLY A 234 -7.64 13.26 -5.55
C GLY A 234 -7.08 12.04 -6.28
N GLU A 235 -6.30 11.20 -5.59
CA GLU A 235 -5.68 10.02 -6.15
C GLU A 235 -6.73 9.15 -6.84
N THR A 236 -6.48 8.82 -8.11
CA THR A 236 -7.38 7.94 -8.82
C THR A 236 -7.28 6.56 -8.22
N ASP A 237 -8.39 6.09 -7.66
CA ASP A 237 -8.53 4.73 -7.14
C ASP A 237 -8.14 3.72 -8.23
N LYS A 238 -6.92 3.17 -8.10
CA LYS A 238 -6.33 2.06 -8.87
C LYS A 238 -6.02 2.42 -10.34
N PRO A 239 -4.87 3.08 -10.63
CA PRO A 239 -4.49 3.47 -12.00
C PRO A 239 -4.49 2.29 -12.98
N LEU A 240 -4.05 1.11 -12.53
CA LEU A 240 -4.06 -0.09 -13.37
C LEU A 240 -5.48 -0.52 -13.76
N ARG A 241 -6.49 -0.33 -12.89
CA ARG A 241 -7.88 -0.65 -13.26
C ARG A 241 -8.38 0.28 -14.35
N MET A 242 -8.05 1.57 -14.27
CA MET A 242 -8.36 2.52 -15.34
C MET A 242 -7.70 2.10 -16.65
N ILE A 243 -6.40 1.79 -16.64
CA ILE A 243 -5.67 1.32 -17.83
C ILE A 243 -6.32 0.06 -18.43
N MET A 244 -6.69 -0.92 -17.61
CA MET A 244 -7.17 -2.22 -18.10
C MET A 244 -8.63 -2.23 -18.58
N TYR A 245 -9.50 -1.42 -17.98
CA TYR A 245 -10.96 -1.45 -18.22
C TYR A 245 -11.52 -0.11 -18.71
N GLY A 246 -10.69 0.93 -18.75
CA GLY A 246 -11.11 2.27 -19.09
C GLY A 246 -11.30 2.48 -20.59
N ILE A 247 -12.16 3.45 -20.90
CA ILE A 247 -12.54 3.78 -22.27
C ILE A 247 -12.09 5.20 -22.56
N LYS A 248 -11.28 5.33 -23.62
CA LYS A 248 -10.79 6.63 -24.07
C LYS A 248 -11.92 7.38 -24.78
N THR A 249 -12.12 8.63 -24.40
CA THR A 249 -13.05 9.56 -25.04
C THR A 249 -12.49 10.98 -24.95
N THR A 250 -13.09 11.90 -25.69
CA THR A 250 -12.77 13.33 -25.61
C THR A 250 -13.77 13.98 -24.67
N GLY A 251 -13.26 14.54 -23.57
CA GLY A 251 -14.04 15.37 -22.66
C GLY A 251 -13.70 16.84 -22.86
N THR A 252 -14.68 17.72 -22.66
CA THR A 252 -14.48 19.17 -22.66
C THR A 252 -14.33 19.64 -21.23
N VAL A 253 -13.19 20.25 -20.91
CA VAL A 253 -12.99 20.97 -19.64
C VAL A 253 -13.82 22.24 -19.69
N LEU A 254 -14.88 22.30 -18.87
CA LEU A 254 -15.78 23.44 -18.77
C LEU A 254 -15.17 24.55 -17.91
N SER A 255 -14.58 24.15 -16.79
CA SER A 255 -13.93 25.05 -15.84
C SER A 255 -12.86 24.32 -15.04
N TYR A 256 -11.90 25.08 -14.53
CA TYR A 256 -10.97 24.60 -13.53
C TYR A 256 -10.77 25.64 -12.43
N GLN A 257 -10.60 25.17 -11.19
CA GLN A 257 -10.43 26.03 -10.03
C GLN A 257 -9.46 25.40 -9.03
N GLN A 258 -8.55 26.19 -8.49
CA GLN A 258 -7.71 25.75 -7.38
C GLN A 258 -8.58 25.50 -6.13
N THR A 259 -8.31 24.39 -5.45
CA THR A 259 -9.07 24.00 -4.24
C THR A 259 -8.59 24.67 -2.96
N GLY A 260 -7.46 25.39 -3.03
CA GLY A 260 -6.75 25.94 -1.86
C GLY A 260 -5.85 24.93 -1.15
N MET A 261 -5.89 23.64 -1.54
CA MET A 261 -5.02 22.60 -1.00
C MET A 261 -3.72 22.49 -1.80
N TYR A 262 -2.61 22.32 -1.08
CA TYR A 262 -1.28 22.07 -1.65
C TYR A 262 -0.73 20.75 -1.14
N ILE A 263 -0.13 19.96 -2.03
CA ILE A 263 0.54 18.70 -1.70
C ILE A 263 1.94 18.78 -2.32
N ASN A 264 2.97 18.67 -1.48
CA ASN A 264 4.36 18.88 -1.88
C ASN A 264 4.56 20.20 -2.65
N GLU A 265 3.98 21.29 -2.13
CA GLU A 265 3.99 22.65 -2.73
C GLU A 265 3.34 22.75 -4.12
N GLN A 266 2.69 21.68 -4.59
CA GLN A 266 1.93 21.68 -5.84
C GLN A 266 0.44 21.86 -5.54
N PRO A 267 -0.26 22.80 -6.20
CA PRO A 267 -1.67 23.02 -5.94
C PRO A 267 -2.53 21.89 -6.49
N GLN A 268 -3.58 21.57 -5.74
CA GLN A 268 -4.66 20.74 -6.24
C GLN A 268 -5.68 21.60 -7.00
N VAL A 269 -5.95 21.21 -8.24
CA VAL A 269 -6.95 21.82 -9.13
C VAL A 269 -8.14 20.88 -9.29
N ARG A 270 -9.34 21.45 -9.19
CA ARG A 270 -10.61 20.81 -9.51
C ARG A 270 -10.98 21.14 -10.94
N PHE A 271 -11.22 20.13 -11.76
CA PHE A 271 -11.70 20.25 -13.14
C PHE A 271 -13.15 19.79 -13.23
N GLU A 272 -13.97 20.58 -13.89
CA GLU A 272 -15.31 20.19 -14.30
C GLU A 272 -15.26 19.77 -15.76
N ILE A 273 -15.59 18.51 -16.03
CA ILE A 273 -15.40 17.89 -17.33
C ILE A 273 -16.71 17.31 -17.81
N GLU A 274 -17.02 17.60 -19.05
CA GLU A 274 -18.20 17.09 -19.72
C GLU A 274 -17.81 16.19 -20.88
N TYR A 275 -18.43 15.02 -20.97
CA TYR A 275 -18.14 14.06 -22.03
C TYR A 275 -19.37 13.22 -22.37
N THR A 276 -19.34 12.59 -23.53
CA THR A 276 -20.37 11.64 -23.96
C THR A 276 -19.89 10.22 -23.70
N ASP A 277 -20.70 9.44 -22.97
CA ASP A 277 -20.40 8.03 -22.71
C ASP A 277 -20.71 7.13 -23.92
N GLN A 278 -20.35 5.85 -23.83
CA GLN A 278 -20.59 4.87 -24.91
C GLN A 278 -22.07 4.62 -25.22
N THR A 279 -22.97 4.97 -24.30
CA THR A 279 -24.41 4.87 -24.48
C THR A 279 -25.02 6.14 -25.10
N GLY A 280 -24.21 7.16 -25.36
CA GLY A 280 -24.64 8.43 -25.96
C GLY A 280 -25.15 9.47 -24.95
N TYR A 281 -25.08 9.20 -23.65
CA TYR A 281 -25.47 10.17 -22.63
C TYR A 281 -24.35 11.16 -22.35
N ARG A 282 -24.70 12.45 -22.32
CA ARG A 282 -23.81 13.52 -21.90
C ARG A 282 -23.72 13.54 -20.37
N ARG A 283 -22.50 13.49 -19.84
CA ARG A 283 -22.23 13.46 -18.41
C ARG A 283 -21.29 14.60 -18.05
N THR A 284 -21.60 15.27 -16.94
CA THR A 284 -20.71 16.22 -16.30
C THR A 284 -20.19 15.59 -15.02
N THR A 285 -18.88 15.57 -14.87
CA THR A 285 -18.20 15.04 -13.68
C THR A 285 -17.13 16.00 -13.21
N VAL A 286 -16.64 15.73 -12.00
CA VAL A 286 -15.62 16.52 -11.33
C VAL A 286 -14.45 15.61 -11.03
N CYS A 287 -13.27 16.00 -11.50
CA CYS A 287 -12.02 15.35 -11.08
C CYS A 287 -11.11 16.36 -10.38
N LYS A 288 -10.29 15.86 -9.47
CA LYS A 288 -9.27 16.65 -8.78
C LYS A 288 -7.91 16.08 -9.12
N LYS A 289 -6.94 16.94 -9.39
CA LYS A 289 -5.58 16.55 -9.74
C LYS A 289 -4.58 17.53 -9.15
N ILE A 290 -3.43 17.01 -8.72
CA ILE A 290 -2.28 17.83 -8.35
C ILE A 290 -1.59 18.26 -9.66
N VAL A 291 -1.47 19.57 -9.85
CA VAL A 291 -0.83 20.13 -11.05
C VAL A 291 0.47 20.82 -10.62
N SER A 292 1.55 20.58 -11.37
CA SER A 292 2.80 21.29 -11.16
C SER A 292 2.59 22.80 -11.27
N LEU A 293 3.19 23.57 -10.35
CA LEU A 293 3.18 25.04 -10.40
C LEU A 293 3.64 25.57 -11.76
N LEU A 294 4.60 24.90 -12.39
CA LEU A 294 5.14 25.27 -13.69
C LEU A 294 4.14 25.02 -14.82
N ASP A 295 3.13 24.18 -14.65
CA ASP A 295 2.18 23.82 -15.71
C ASP A 295 0.81 24.49 -15.56
N ILE A 296 0.58 25.27 -14.49
CA ILE A 296 -0.70 25.96 -14.26
C ILE A 296 -1.06 26.89 -15.43
N HIS A 297 -0.06 27.58 -15.98
CA HIS A 297 -0.27 28.47 -17.12
C HIS A 297 -0.66 27.74 -18.41
N LYS A 298 -0.48 26.40 -18.45
CA LYS A 298 -0.87 25.54 -19.58
C LYS A 298 -2.28 25.00 -19.42
N LEU A 299 -2.95 25.25 -18.29
CA LEU A 299 -4.33 24.82 -18.08
C LEU A 299 -5.27 25.66 -18.95
N ASP A 300 -5.97 24.99 -19.83
CA ASP A 300 -6.92 25.56 -20.76
C ASP A 300 -8.30 24.90 -20.63
N ASN A 301 -9.32 25.67 -20.98
CA ASN A 301 -10.65 25.12 -21.21
C ASN A 301 -10.69 24.58 -22.64
N GLY A 302 -11.38 23.46 -22.84
CA GLY A 302 -11.50 22.86 -24.15
C GLY A 302 -11.37 21.33 -24.16
N PRO A 303 -11.26 20.74 -25.35
CA PRO A 303 -11.22 19.30 -25.52
C PRO A 303 -9.90 18.72 -24.97
N LYS A 304 -10.01 17.72 -24.11
CA LYS A 304 -8.92 16.91 -23.57
C LYS A 304 -9.25 15.43 -23.69
N GLU A 305 -8.23 14.63 -23.90
CA GLU A 305 -8.37 13.18 -23.89
C GLU A 305 -8.51 12.70 -22.44
N ILE A 306 -9.58 11.95 -22.18
CA ILE A 306 -9.86 11.37 -20.88
C ILE A 306 -10.10 9.87 -21.01
N MET A 307 -9.90 9.15 -19.92
CA MET A 307 -10.30 7.77 -19.77
C MET A 307 -11.29 7.65 -18.61
N TYR A 308 -12.41 6.95 -18.83
CA TYR A 308 -13.42 6.69 -17.80
C TYR A 308 -13.71 5.21 -17.64
N LEU A 309 -14.21 4.81 -16.47
CA LEU A 309 -14.64 3.43 -16.23
C LEU A 309 -16.12 3.25 -16.63
N PRO A 310 -16.47 2.29 -17.50
CA PRO A 310 -17.86 2.06 -17.91
C PRO A 310 -18.80 1.69 -16.76
N ASP A 311 -18.31 0.96 -15.77
CA ASP A 311 -19.09 0.57 -14.59
C ASP A 311 -19.23 1.72 -13.56
N LYS A 312 -18.38 2.74 -13.67
CA LYS A 312 -18.34 3.93 -12.80
C LYS A 312 -18.01 5.19 -13.61
N PRO A 313 -18.93 5.70 -14.45
CA PRO A 313 -18.65 6.79 -15.37
C PRO A 313 -18.22 8.10 -14.67
N GLU A 314 -18.57 8.28 -13.40
CA GLU A 314 -18.09 9.41 -12.60
C GLU A 314 -16.57 9.42 -12.39
N LYS A 315 -15.91 8.26 -12.49
CA LYS A 315 -14.46 8.11 -12.34
C LYS A 315 -13.76 8.32 -13.67
N ILE A 316 -13.01 9.42 -13.74
CA ILE A 316 -12.24 9.81 -14.93
C ILE A 316 -10.78 10.13 -14.58
N VAL A 317 -9.89 9.98 -15.55
CA VAL A 317 -8.48 10.41 -15.51
C VAL A 317 -8.12 11.04 -16.84
N PHE A 318 -7.23 12.04 -16.84
CA PHE A 318 -6.65 12.55 -18.08
C PHE A 318 -5.74 11.50 -18.71
N TYR A 319 -5.82 11.31 -20.02
CA TYR A 319 -5.04 10.27 -20.69
C TYR A 319 -3.52 10.47 -20.50
N ASP A 320 -3.07 11.72 -20.52
CA ASP A 320 -1.66 12.10 -20.31
C ASP A 320 -1.09 11.64 -18.95
N ASP A 321 -1.93 11.45 -17.93
CA ASP A 321 -1.49 11.00 -16.60
C ASP A 321 -1.28 9.48 -16.52
N LEU A 322 -1.83 8.73 -17.47
CA LEU A 322 -1.67 7.29 -17.58
C LEU A 322 -0.40 6.94 -18.37
N THR A 323 0.04 7.84 -19.23
CA THR A 323 1.22 7.71 -20.10
C THR A 323 2.41 8.49 -19.52
N LEU A 324 3.04 7.98 -18.46
CA LEU A 324 4.33 8.49 -17.96
C LEU A 324 5.44 7.50 -18.30
#